data_AF-A0A356Q1S8-F1
#
_entry.id   AF-A0A356Q1S8-F1
#
_cell.length_a   1.000
_cell.length_b   1.000
_cell.length_c   1.000
_cell.angle_alpha   90.00
_cell.angle_beta   90.00
_cell.angle_gamma   90.00
#
_symmetry.space_group_name_H-M   'P 1'
#
loop_
_entity.id
_entity.type
_entity.pdbx_description
1 polymer ?
#
loop_
_entity_poly.entity_id
_entity_poly.type
_entity_poly.pdbx_seq_one_letter_code
_entity_poly.pdbx_strand_id
1 'polypeptide(L)'
;MITLSPRKTIPLQLTLLTPVVAIALTLVIGAIIFATLGYHPGEALYQFFVAPISRPDQVANLFVKACPLIIIASGLVFAYRANVWNIGAEGQMILGAMFGG
;
A
#
# COMPACT_ATOMS: atom_id res chain seq x y z
N MET A 1 -5.69 36.47 -5.95
CA MET A 1 -4.42 35.73 -5.95
C MET A 1 -4.38 34.93 -4.65
N ILE A 2 -4.46 33.59 -4.70
CA ILE A 2 -4.49 32.76 -3.48
C ILE A 2 -3.03 32.58 -3.02
N THR A 3 -2.70 33.09 -1.83
CA THR A 3 -1.38 32.92 -1.21
C THR A 3 -1.40 31.67 -0.34
N LEU A 4 -0.74 30.60 -0.80
CA LEU A 4 -0.59 29.37 -0.04
C LEU A 4 0.52 29.55 1.00
N SER A 5 0.16 29.63 2.28
CA SER A 5 1.12 29.68 3.40
C SER A 5 1.28 28.29 4.04
N PRO A 6 2.51 27.79 4.29
CA PRO A 6 2.72 26.52 4.98
C PRO A 6 2.06 26.53 6.36
N ARG A 7 1.29 25.49 6.69
CA ARG A 7 0.73 25.32 8.05
C ARG A 7 1.87 25.02 9.01
N LYS A 8 2.08 25.89 10.00
CA LYS A 8 3.11 25.75 11.04
C LYS A 8 2.76 24.69 12.10
N THR A 9 1.48 24.40 12.31
CA THR A 9 1.01 23.41 13.28
C THR A 9 -0.15 22.61 12.70
N ILE A 10 -0.11 21.28 12.91
CA ILE A 10 -1.21 20.38 12.57
C ILE A 10 -1.90 20.04 13.90
N PRO A 11 -3.20 20.32 14.06
CA PRO A 11 -3.92 19.96 15.28
C PRO A 11 -3.96 18.44 15.41
N LEU A 12 -3.81 17.93 16.65
CA LEU A 12 -3.77 16.50 16.95
C LEU A 12 -4.95 15.72 16.34
N GLN A 13 -6.14 16.33 16.36
CA GLN A 13 -7.35 15.76 15.75
C GLN A 13 -7.14 15.40 14.28
N LEU A 14 -6.55 16.29 13.48
CA LEU A 14 -6.28 16.03 12.06
C LEU A 14 -5.19 14.98 11.88
N THR A 15 -4.14 15.00 12.72
CA THR A 15 -3.08 13.99 12.69
C THR A 15 -3.62 12.58 12.91
N LEU A 16 -4.61 12.42 13.81
CA LEU A 16 -5.23 11.13 14.10
C LEU A 16 -6.35 10.75 13.10
N LEU A 17 -7.18 11.71 12.70
CA LEU A 17 -8.30 11.44 11.78
C LEU A 17 -7.81 11.09 10.37
N THR A 18 -6.72 11.69 9.90
CA THR A 18 -6.21 11.47 8.54
C THR A 18 -5.94 9.99 8.24
N PRO A 19 -5.12 9.25 9.01
CA PRO A 19 -4.88 7.84 8.73
C PRO A 19 -6.13 6.98 8.90
N VAL A 20 -7.00 7.29 9.87
CA VAL A 20 -8.26 6.54 10.08
C VAL A 20 -9.18 6.67 8.87
N VAL A 21 -9.37 7.89 8.37
CA VAL A 21 -10.19 8.14 7.18
C VAL A 21 -9.55 7.49 5.95
N ALA A 22 -8.22 7.56 5.80
CA ALA A 22 -7.53 6.91 4.69
C ALA A 22 -7.71 5.38 4.69
N ILE A 23 -7.60 4.74 5.85
CA ILE A 23 -7.85 3.30 6.01
C ILE A 23 -9.31 2.97 5.67
N ALA A 24 -10.27 3.74 6.22
CA ALA A 24 -11.68 3.51 5.95
C ALA A 24 -12.02 3.64 4.45
N LEU A 25 -11.52 4.68 3.80
CA LEU A 25 -11.70 4.87 2.35
C LEU A 25 -11.06 3.73 1.55
N THR A 26 -9.88 3.27 1.95
CA THR A 26 -9.19 2.14 1.30
C THR A 26 -10.03 0.87 1.37
N LEU A 27 -10.59 0.55 2.55
CA LEU A 27 -11.45 -0.62 2.74
C LEU A 27 -12.76 -0.51 1.92
N VAL A 28 -13.39 0.67 1.91
CA VAL A 28 -14.62 0.92 1.14
C VAL A 28 -14.36 0.77 -0.36
N ILE A 29 -13.30 1.40 -0.87
CA ILE A 29 -12.95 1.31 -2.29
C ILE A 29 -12.59 -0.14 -2.66
N GLY A 30 -11.79 -0.82 -1.85
CA GLY A 30 -11.46 -2.24 -2.05
C GLY A 30 -12.70 -3.13 -2.08
N ALA A 31 -13.63 -2.93 -1.14
CA ALA A 31 -14.91 -3.65 -1.11
C ALA A 31 -15.73 -3.42 -2.38
N ILE A 32 -15.80 -2.18 -2.87
CA ILE A 32 -16.49 -1.84 -4.12
C ILE A 32 -15.83 -2.56 -5.31
N ILE A 33 -14.49 -2.53 -5.41
CA ILE A 33 -13.77 -3.21 -6.48
C ILE A 33 -14.08 -4.72 -6.47
N PHE A 34 -13.99 -5.38 -5.31
CA PHE A 34 -14.33 -6.80 -5.20
C PHE A 34 -15.78 -7.09 -5.56
N ALA A 35 -16.73 -6.25 -5.13
CA ALA A 35 -18.14 -6.38 -5.51
C ALA A 35 -18.33 -6.27 -7.03
N THR A 36 -17.67 -5.31 -7.68
CA THR A 36 -17.76 -5.14 -9.16
C THR A 36 -17.17 -6.31 -9.94
N LEU A 37 -16.22 -7.04 -9.34
CA LEU A 37 -15.63 -8.25 -9.89
C LEU A 37 -16.46 -9.52 -9.59
N GLY A 38 -17.60 -9.39 -8.91
CA GLY A 38 -18.50 -10.50 -8.58
C GLY A 38 -18.12 -11.28 -7.31
N TYR A 39 -17.18 -10.78 -6.51
CA TYR A 39 -16.77 -11.42 -5.26
C TYR A 39 -17.55 -10.85 -4.06
N HIS A 40 -17.80 -11.69 -3.04
CA HIS A 40 -18.35 -11.23 -1.78
C HIS A 40 -17.33 -10.33 -1.05
N PRO A 41 -17.60 -9.03 -0.80
CA PRO A 41 -16.59 -8.08 -0.33
C PRO A 41 -15.98 -8.44 1.02
N GLY A 42 -16.80 -8.92 1.96
CA GLY A 42 -16.33 -9.30 3.29
C GLY A 42 -15.36 -10.48 3.25
N GLU A 43 -15.62 -11.46 2.38
CA GLU A 43 -14.74 -12.62 2.21
C GLU A 43 -13.46 -12.20 1.49
N ALA A 44 -13.56 -11.39 0.44
CA ALA A 44 -12.39 -10.89 -0.28
C ALA A 44 -11.46 -10.06 0.62
N LEU A 45 -12.02 -9.17 1.45
CA LEU A 45 -11.25 -8.42 2.43
C LEU A 45 -10.62 -9.33 3.50
N TYR A 46 -11.34 -10.36 3.95
CA TYR A 46 -10.78 -11.36 4.88
C TYR A 46 -9.60 -12.11 4.26
N GLN A 47 -9.75 -12.58 3.01
CA GLN A 47 -8.69 -13.28 2.28
C GLN A 47 -7.48 -12.37 1.99
N PHE A 48 -7.70 -11.08 1.81
CA PHE A 48 -6.63 -10.12 1.55
C PHE A 48 -5.86 -9.74 2.83
N PHE A 49 -6.56 -9.43 3.93
CA PHE A 49 -5.95 -8.87 5.14
C PHE A 49 -5.70 -9.88 6.26
N VAL A 50 -6.61 -10.84 6.45
CA VAL A 50 -6.61 -11.71 7.63
C VAL A 50 -6.02 -13.08 7.32
N ALA A 51 -6.43 -13.71 6.22
CA ALA A 51 -5.92 -15.03 5.85
C ALA A 51 -4.38 -15.09 5.85
N PRO A 52 -3.64 -14.16 5.21
CA PRO A 52 -2.18 -14.26 5.07
C PRO A 52 -1.41 -14.29 6.40
N ILE A 53 -2.01 -13.79 7.48
CA ILE A 53 -1.41 -13.75 8.81
C ILE A 53 -2.01 -14.78 9.77
N SER A 54 -3.01 -15.55 9.32
CA SER A 54 -3.76 -16.48 10.18
C SER A 54 -3.00 -17.77 10.49
N ARG A 55 -1.97 -18.13 9.70
CA ARG A 55 -1.20 -19.36 9.86
C ARG A 55 0.29 -19.16 9.57
N PRO A 56 1.19 -19.91 10.22
CA PRO A 56 2.64 -19.78 10.00
C PRO A 56 3.08 -19.99 8.54
N ASP A 57 2.47 -20.95 7.84
CA ASP A 57 2.77 -21.21 6.42
C ASP A 57 2.35 -20.05 5.51
N GLN A 58 1.25 -19.37 5.85
CA GLN A 58 0.77 -18.20 5.11
C GLN A 58 1.63 -16.97 5.38
N VAL A 59 2.08 -16.80 6.63
CA VAL A 59 3.05 -15.76 7.01
C VAL A 59 4.36 -15.95 6.25
N ALA A 60 4.87 -17.18 6.15
CA ALA A 60 6.06 -17.46 5.35
C ALA A 60 5.84 -17.08 3.87
N ASN A 61 4.70 -17.47 3.29
CA ASN A 61 4.33 -17.09 1.92
C ASN A 61 4.15 -15.58 1.72
N LEU A 62 3.74 -14.85 2.76
CA LEU A 62 3.67 -13.39 2.75
C LEU A 62 5.06 -12.79 2.66
N PHE A 63 6.02 -13.27 3.47
CA PHE A 63 7.41 -12.81 3.42
C PHE A 63 8.10 -13.13 2.10
N VAL A 64 7.82 -14.28 1.48
CA VAL A 64 8.35 -14.60 0.14
C VAL A 64 7.93 -13.53 -0.88
N LYS A 65 6.66 -13.10 -0.86
CA LYS A 65 6.15 -12.04 -1.75
C LYS A 65 6.66 -10.65 -1.37
N ALA A 66 6.86 -10.39 -0.07
CA ALA A 66 7.35 -9.10 0.43
C ALA A 66 8.86 -8.91 0.18
N CYS A 67 9.64 -9.99 0.11
CA CYS A 67 11.10 -9.96 -0.03
C CYS A 67 11.60 -9.02 -1.16
N PRO A 68 11.13 -9.15 -2.43
CA PRO A 68 11.60 -8.26 -3.49
C PRO A 68 11.18 -6.79 -3.24
N LEU A 69 9.98 -6.54 -2.72
CA LEU A 69 9.52 -5.19 -2.38
C LEU A 69 10.37 -4.56 -1.26
N ILE A 70 10.78 -5.33 -0.26
CA ILE A 70 11.68 -4.86 0.81
C ILE A 70 13.04 -4.46 0.25
N ILE A 71 13.58 -5.24 -0.70
CA ILE A 71 14.84 -4.93 -1.38
C ILE A 71 14.72 -3.63 -2.19
N ILE A 72 13.64 -3.49 -2.97
CA ILE A 72 13.34 -2.28 -3.74
C ILE A 72 13.22 -1.07 -2.82
N ALA A 73 12.42 -1.17 -1.74
CA ALA A 73 12.23 -0.10 -0.78
C ALA A 73 13.56 0.33 -0.12
N SER A 74 14.42 -0.63 0.22
CA SER A 74 15.74 -0.36 0.79
C SER A 74 16.63 0.45 -0.17
N GLY A 75 16.59 0.16 -1.48
CA GLY A 75 17.28 0.96 -2.50
C GLY A 75 16.68 2.36 -2.67
N LEU A 76 15.34 2.47 -2.65
CA LEU A 76 14.64 3.74 -2.81
C LEU A 76 14.91 4.73 -1.67
N VAL A 77 15.24 4.26 -0.46
CA VAL A 77 15.65 5.15 0.65
C VAL A 77 16.79 6.09 0.22
N PHE A 78 17.77 5.61 -0.55
CA PHE A 78 18.87 6.44 -1.03
C PHE A 78 18.42 7.46 -2.08
N ALA A 79 17.53 7.05 -3.00
CA ALA A 79 16.97 7.94 -4.01
C ALA A 79 16.14 9.07 -3.38
N TYR A 80 15.29 8.74 -2.40
CA TYR A 80 14.47 9.72 -1.69
C TYR A 80 15.32 10.70 -0.87
N ARG A 81 16.43 10.24 -0.29
CA ARG A 81 17.41 11.14 0.36
C ARG A 81 18.07 12.11 -0.62
N ALA A 82 18.18 11.75 -1.90
CA ALA A 82 18.64 12.62 -2.97
C ALA A 82 17.51 13.46 -3.60
N ASN A 83 16.31 13.48 -3.02
CA ASN A 83 15.10 14.10 -3.59
C ASN A 83 14.68 13.53 -4.96
N VAL A 84 15.11 12.31 -5.30
CA VAL A 84 14.69 11.60 -6.50
C VAL A 84 13.52 10.69 -6.13
N TRP A 85 12.31 11.11 -6.49
CA TRP A 85 11.10 10.36 -6.18
C TRP A 85 10.77 9.31 -7.24
N ASN A 86 10.21 8.18 -6.80
CA ASN A 86 9.84 7.04 -7.63
C ASN A 86 8.56 6.41 -7.07
N ILE A 87 7.55 6.28 -7.93
CA ILE A 87 6.27 5.62 -7.64
C ILE A 87 6.18 4.26 -8.33
N GLY A 88 6.88 4.09 -9.46
CA GLY A 88 6.68 2.99 -10.39
C GLY A 88 7.50 1.73 -10.12
N ALA A 89 8.36 1.71 -9.10
CA ALA A 89 9.30 0.61 -8.86
C ALA A 89 8.60 -0.76 -8.70
N GLU A 90 7.45 -0.82 -8.02
CA GLU A 90 6.64 -2.05 -7.93
C GLU A 90 6.12 -2.49 -9.30
N GLY A 91 5.61 -1.56 -10.11
CA GLY A 91 5.15 -1.86 -11.47
C GLY A 91 6.28 -2.36 -12.36
N GLN A 92 7.48 -1.78 -12.25
CA GLN A 92 8.68 -2.24 -12.97
C GLN A 92 9.08 -3.66 -12.56
N MET A 93 9.01 -3.99 -11.28
CA MET A 93 9.23 -5.34 -10.78
C MET A 93 8.22 -6.33 -11.37
N ILE A 94 6.93 -5.98 -11.38
CA ILE A 94 5.86 -6.82 -11.94
C ILE A 94 6.08 -7.02 -13.44
N LEU A 95 6.35 -5.95 -14.19
CA LEU A 95 6.63 -6.04 -15.63
C LEU A 95 7.87 -6.92 -15.90
N GLY A 96 8.94 -6.75 -15.12
CA GLY A 96 10.13 -7.60 -15.21
C GLY A 96 9.82 -9.07 -14.95
N ALA A 97 9.00 -9.37 -13.94
CA ALA A 97 8.56 -10.74 -13.66
C ALA A 97 7.68 -11.32 -14.77
N MET A 98 6.89 -10.50 -15.47
CA MET A 98 6.05 -10.93 -16.59
C MET A 98 6.84 -11.22 -17.87
N PHE A 99 7.88 -10.42 -18.16
CA PHE A 99 8.60 -10.47 -19.45
C PHE A 99 10.01 -11.09 -19.36
N GLY A 100 10.51 -11.41 -18.17
CA GLY A 100 11.89 -11.88 -17.95
C GLY A 100 12.14 -13.37 -18.19
N GLY A 101 11.30 -14.04 -18.98
CA GLY A 101 11.45 -15.45 -19.34
C GLY A 101 12.74 -15.75 -20.11
#